data_AF-A0A820TA17-F1
#
_entry.id   AF-A0A820TA17-F1
#
_cell.length_a   1.000
_cell.length_b   1.000
_cell.length_c   1.000
_cell.angle_alpha   90.00
_cell.angle_beta   90.00
_cell.angle_gamma   90.00
#
_symmetry.space_group_name_H-M   'P 1'
#
loop_
_entity.id
_entity.type
_entity.pdbx_description
1 polymer ?
#
loop_
_entity_poly.entity_id
_entity_poly.type
_entity_poly.pdbx_seq_one_letter_code
_entity_poly.pdbx_strand_id
1 'polypeptide(L)' 'MKFAEHLSAHVTPEWNSQYIRYDDMKELLAQSVAKAQPYADESDNILREQFF' A
#
# COMPACT_ATOMS: atom_id res chain seq x y z
N MET A 1 15.53 -1.67 3.23
CA MET A 1 15.57 -0.58 4.23
C MET A 1 14.52 -0.86 5.31
N LYS A 2 14.89 -0.90 6.59
CA LYS A 2 13.99 -1.23 7.72
C LYS A 2 13.38 0.05 8.31
N PHE A 3 12.49 0.71 7.57
CA PHE A 3 11.93 2.01 7.97
C PHE A 3 11.09 1.94 9.26
N ALA A 4 10.27 0.89 9.41
CA ALA A 4 9.47 0.67 10.61
C ALA A 4 10.33 0.63 11.89
N GLU A 5 11.46 -0.08 11.84
CA GLU A 5 12.41 -0.19 12.96
C GLU A 5 13.07 1.16 13.28
N HIS A 6 13.36 1.98 12.27
CA HIS A 6 13.94 3.32 12.48
C HIS A 6 12.93 4.30 13.07
N LEU A 7 11.66 4.21 12.63
CA LEU A 7 10.58 5.04 13.13
C LEU A 7 10.34 4.76 14.61
N SER A 8 10.17 3.49 15.00
CA SER A 8 9.95 3.13 16.41
C SER A 8 11.11 3.50 17.33
N ALA A 9 12.36 3.49 16.82
CA ALA A 9 13.54 3.84 17.60
C ALA A 9 13.70 5.36 17.85
N HIS A 10 13.05 6.21 17.05
CA HIS A 10 13.18 7.68 17.13
C HIS A 10 11.86 8.38 17.47
N VAL A 11 10.86 7.65 17.96
CA VAL A 11 9.61 8.24 18.46
C VAL A 11 9.85 8.84 19.84
N THR A 12 9.60 10.13 19.99
CA THR A 12 9.47 10.76 21.32
C THR A 12 8.17 10.31 21.97
N PRO A 13 8.19 9.80 23.21
CA PRO A 13 7.00 9.24 23.87
C PRO A 13 5.82 10.22 23.94
N GLU A 14 6.12 11.51 24.12
CA GLU A 14 5.13 12.59 24.26
C GLU A 14 4.34 12.82 22.96
N TRP A 15 4.90 12.45 21.82
CA TRP A 15 4.31 12.70 20.50
C TRP A 15 3.91 11.43 19.78
N ASN A 16 3.93 10.27 20.45
CA ASN A 16 3.60 8.97 19.85
C ASN A 16 2.26 8.96 19.08
N SER A 17 1.25 9.70 19.57
CA SER A 17 -0.05 9.86 18.91
C SER A 17 -0.03 10.74 17.65
N GLN A 18 1.03 11.53 17.44
CA GLN A 18 1.20 12.43 16.29
C GLN A 18 2.04 11.79 15.17
N TYR A 19 2.73 10.68 15.44
CA TYR A 19 3.48 9.97 14.40
C TYR A 19 2.55 9.17 13.49
N ILE A 20 2.99 9.01 12.23
CA ILE A 20 2.31 8.17 11.26
C ILE A 20 2.27 6.71 11.75
N ARG A 21 1.09 6.10 11.68
CA ARG A 21 0.86 4.69 12.01
C ARG A 21 1.32 3.79 10.86
N TYR A 22 2.63 3.71 10.69
CA TYR A 22 3.25 3.08 9.52
C TYR A 22 2.85 1.61 9.34
N ASP A 23 2.82 0.84 10.42
CA ASP A 23 2.45 -0.58 10.37
C ASP A 23 0.98 -0.77 9.98
N ASP A 24 0.07 0.00 10.57
CA ASP A 24 -1.36 -0.03 10.23
C ASP A 24 -1.58 0.34 8.76
N MET A 25 -0.88 1.36 8.26
CA MET A 25 -0.96 1.76 6.85
C MET A 25 -0.38 0.71 5.91
N LYS A 26 0.71 0.06 6.31
CA LYS A 26 1.30 -1.04 5.53
C LYS A 26 0.36 -2.23 5.46
N GLU A 27 -0.32 -2.56 6.56
CA GLU A 27 -1.33 -3.60 6.58
C GLU A 27 -2.53 -3.24 5.68
N LEU A 28 -3.02 -2.00 5.78
CA LEU A 28 -4.10 -1.51 4.92
C LEU A 28 -3.74 -1.61 3.43
N LEU A 29 -2.51 -1.24 3.05
CA LEU A 29 -2.03 -1.40 1.67
C LEU A 29 -1.95 -2.87 1.27
N ALA A 30 -1.43 -3.75 2.12
CA ALA A 30 -1.36 -5.18 1.84
C ALA A 30 -2.75 -5.80 1.64
N GLN A 31 -3.71 -5.44 2.50
CA GLN A 31 -5.11 -5.85 2.36
C GLN A 31 -5.74 -5.30 1.08
N SER A 32 -5.43 -4.05 0.72
CA SER A 32 -5.94 -3.41 -0.49
C SER A 32 -5.39 -4.07 -1.74
N VAL A 33 -4.11 -4.43 -1.77
CA VAL A 33 -3.49 -5.19 -2.86
C VAL A 33 -4.06 -6.60 -2.95
N ALA A 34 -4.33 -7.26 -1.83
CA ALA A 34 -4.95 -8.59 -1.83
C ALA A 34 -6.42 -8.56 -2.30
N LYS A 35 -7.14 -7.48 -1.99
CA LYS A 35 -8.55 -7.27 -2.39
C LYS A 35 -8.68 -6.68 -3.79
N ALA A 36 -7.67 -5.96 -4.26
CA ALA A 36 -7.63 -5.51 -5.63
C ALA A 36 -7.72 -6.75 -6.51
N GLN A 37 -8.76 -6.81 -7.34
CA GLN A 37 -8.70 -7.70 -8.49
C GLN A 37 -7.41 -7.33 -9.22
N PRO A 38 -6.61 -8.32 -9.66
CA PRO A 38 -5.58 -7.98 -10.64
C PRO A 38 -6.31 -7.18 -11.71
N TYR A 39 -5.78 -6.01 -12.06
CA TYR A 39 -6.06 -5.45 -13.38
C TYR A 39 -5.53 -6.51 -14.34
N ALA A 40 -6.34 -7.55 -14.58
CA ALA A 40 -6.28 -8.27 -15.82
C ALA A 40 -6.41 -7.18 -16.87
N ASP A 41 -5.56 -7.26 -17.87
CA ASP A 41 -5.49 -6.44 -19.06
C ASP A 41 -6.84 -6.42 -19.83
N GLU A 42 -7.94 -6.07 -19.17
CA GLU A 42 -9.26 -5.87 -19.75
C GLU A 42 -9.18 -4.71 -20.73
N SER A 43 -8.34 -3.71 -20.45
CA SER A 43 -7.95 -2.68 -21.41
C SER A 43 -7.26 -3.25 -22.65
N ASP A 44 -6.37 -4.25 -22.51
CA ASP A 44 -5.67 -4.83 -23.67
C ASP A 44 -6.61 -5.73 -24.50
N ASN A 45 -7.56 -6.41 -23.84
CA ASN A 45 -8.59 -7.20 -24.52
C ASN A 45 -9.63 -6.30 -25.23
N ILE A 46 -10.08 -5.22 -24.58
CA ILE A 46 -10.99 -4.23 -25.18
C ILE A 46 -10.32 -3.54 -26.38
N LEU A 47 -9.04 -3.17 -26.27
CA LEU A 47 -8.29 -2.59 -27.39
C LEU A 47 -8.06 -3.60 -28.52
N ARG A 48 -7.88 -4.88 -28.21
CA ARG A 48 -7.76 -5.93 -29.24
C ARG A 48 -9.06 -6.15 -29.99
N GLU A 49 -10.20 -6.25 -29.32
CA GLU A 49 -11.52 -6.45 -29.97
C GLU A 49 -11.99 -5.23 -30.78
N GLN A 50 -11.53 -4.03 -30.43
CA GLN A 50 -12.00 -2.80 -31.07
C GLN A 50 -11.19 -2.40 -32.31
N PHE A 51 -9.95 -2.90 -32.44
CA PHE A 51 -9.02 -2.50 -33.50
C PHE A 51 -8.49 -3.64 -34.38
N PHE A 52 -8.80 -4.91 -34.08
CA PHE A 52 -8.54 -6.08 -34.93
C PHE A 52 -9.84 -6.82 -35.23
#